data_AF-A0A2E8MHK5-F1
#
_entry.id   AF-A0A2E8MHK5-F1
#
_cell.length_a   1.000
_cell.length_b   1.000
_cell.length_c   1.000
_cell.angle_alpha   90.00
_cell.angle_beta   90.00
_cell.angle_gamma   90.00
#
_symmetry.space_group_name_H-M   'P 1'
#
loop_
_entity.id
_entity.type
_entity.pdbx_description
1 polymer ?
#
loop_
_entity_poly.entity_id
_entity_poly.type
_entity_poly.pdbx_seq_one_letter_code
_entity_poly.pdbx_strand_id
1 'polypeptide(L)'
;MSAAQFREAPHKAVTLLGMSGSGKTTLASRLPRDRWFHYSGDYRIGTRYLDESILDNVKREAMKVPFLADLLRSDSIYLCHNITINNLAPIAT
;
A
#
# COMPACT_ATOMS: atom_id res chain seq x y z
N MET A 1 -27.45 10.97 9.77
CA MET A 1 -26.80 10.79 11.08
C MET A 1 -26.33 12.14 11.58
N SER A 2 -26.80 12.58 12.75
CA SER A 2 -26.34 13.83 13.37
C SER A 2 -25.01 13.62 14.10
N ALA A 3 -24.33 14.73 14.44
CA ALA A 3 -23.08 14.66 15.19
C ALA A 3 -23.23 13.97 16.56
N ALA A 4 -24.38 14.13 17.22
CA ALA A 4 -24.69 13.46 18.48
C ALA A 4 -24.83 11.94 18.27
N GLN A 5 -25.61 11.53 17.27
CA GLN A 5 -25.79 10.12 16.92
C GLN A 5 -24.46 9.44 16.56
N PHE A 6 -23.55 10.14 15.87
CA PHE A 6 -22.23 9.59 15.56
C PHE A 6 -21.37 9.38 16.81
N ARG A 7 -21.39 10.34 17.76
CA ARG A 7 -20.63 10.23 19.01
C ARG A 7 -21.09 9.05 19.85
N GLU A 8 -22.39 8.80 19.89
CA GLU A 8 -23.01 7.70 20.64
C GLU A 8 -22.93 6.34 19.93
N ALA A 9 -22.63 6.30 18.63
CA ALA A 9 -22.56 5.05 17.89
C ALA A 9 -21.49 4.10 18.47
N PRO A 10 -21.82 2.81 18.73
CA PRO A 10 -20.87 1.84 19.30
C PRO A 10 -19.73 1.51 18.34
N HIS A 11 -19.98 1.60 17.03
CA HIS A 11 -18.99 1.42 15.98
C HIS A 11 -18.94 2.69 15.12
N LYS A 12 -17.73 3.20 14.89
CA LYS A 12 -17.48 4.44 14.15
C LYS A 12 -16.54 4.14 12.99
N ALA A 13 -16.95 4.52 11.78
CA ALA A 13 -16.11 4.49 10.60
C ALA A 13 -16.09 5.89 9.97
N VAL A 14 -14.90 6.38 9.63
CA VAL A 14 -14.71 7.67 8.98
C VAL A 14 -13.86 7.44 7.74
N THR A 15 -14.39 7.81 6.59
CA THR A 15 -13.64 7.76 5.33
C THR A 15 -13.10 9.15 5.02
N LEU A 16 -11.78 9.26 4.91
CA LEU A 16 -11.11 10.47 4.42
C LEU A 16 -10.92 10.32 2.91
N LEU A 17 -11.67 11.08 2.12
CA LEU A 17 -11.56 11.11 0.66
C LEU A 17 -11.04 12.48 0.20
N GLY A 18 -10.15 12.47 -0.79
CA GLY A 18 -9.55 13.70 -1.31
C GLY A 18 -8.33 13.42 -2.18
N MET A 19 -7.90 14.43 -2.93
CA MET A 19 -6.75 14.37 -3.83
C MET A 19 -5.43 14.10 -3.09
N SER A 20 -4.39 13.70 -3.82
CA SER A 20 -3.03 13.64 -3.28
C SER A 20 -2.65 15.00 -2.66
N GLY A 21 -1.96 14.98 -1.51
CA GLY A 21 -1.59 16.20 -0.78
C GLY A 21 -2.68 16.83 0.10
N SER A 22 -3.94 16.35 0.06
CA SER A 22 -5.04 16.92 0.87
C SER A 22 -4.95 16.65 2.39
N GLY A 23 -3.84 16.04 2.86
CA GLY A 23 -3.60 15.81 4.29
C GLY A 23 -4.30 14.59 4.92
N LYS A 24 -4.92 13.71 4.13
CA LYS A 24 -5.59 12.48 4.65
C LYS A 24 -4.66 11.65 5.54
N THR A 25 -3.45 11.37 5.06
CA THR A 25 -2.44 10.59 5.79
C THR A 25 -1.98 11.31 7.05
N THR A 26 -1.83 12.64 7.00
CA THR A 26 -1.44 13.48 8.15
C THR A 26 -2.51 13.49 9.23
N LEU A 27 -3.79 13.57 8.85
CA LEU A 27 -4.89 13.55 9.80
C LEU A 27 -5.03 12.15 10.42
N ALA A 28 -5.02 11.11 9.57
CA ALA A 28 -5.06 9.73 10.04
C ALA A 28 -3.92 9.47 11.03
N SER A 29 -2.66 9.79 10.69
CA SER A 29 -1.50 9.49 11.54
C SER A 29 -1.50 10.16 12.91
N ARG A 30 -2.28 11.23 13.10
CA ARG A 30 -2.46 11.92 14.39
C ARG A 30 -3.56 11.33 15.27
N LEU A 31 -4.40 10.44 14.74
CA LEU A 31 -5.43 9.78 15.54
C LEU A 31 -4.79 8.79 16.54
N PRO A 32 -5.34 8.66 17.77
CA PRO A 32 -4.85 7.71 18.75
C PRO A 32 -4.95 6.27 18.24
N ARG A 33 -3.81 5.58 18.14
CA ARG A 33 -3.71 4.21 17.58
C ARG A 33 -4.36 3.13 18.44
N ASP A 34 -4.55 3.40 19.73
CA ASP A 34 -5.25 2.54 20.68
C ASP A 34 -6.77 2.56 20.48
N ARG A 35 -7.31 3.60 19.84
CA ARG A 35 -8.74 3.78 19.60
C ARG A 35 -9.14 3.69 18.14
N TRP A 36 -8.22 4.03 17.23
CA TRP A 36 -8.48 4.09 15.80
C TRP A 36 -7.55 3.16 15.04
N PHE A 37 -8.15 2.29 14.24
CA PHE A 37 -7.43 1.49 13.26
C PHE A 37 -7.31 2.25 11.95
N HIS A 38 -6.10 2.42 11.44
CA HIS A 38 -5.86 3.10 10.17
C HIS A 38 -5.91 2.11 9.03
N TYR A 39 -6.93 2.24 8.19
CA TYR A 39 -7.07 1.46 6.97
C TYR A 39 -6.81 2.35 5.76
N SER A 40 -5.72 2.08 5.05
CA SER A 40 -5.39 2.76 3.79
C SER A 40 -5.79 1.88 2.61
N GLY A 41 -6.71 2.40 1.78
CA GLY A 41 -7.09 1.75 0.52
C GLY A 41 -5.90 1.67 -0.43
N ASP A 42 -5.14 2.75 -0.57
CA ASP A 42 -3.94 2.82 -1.43
C ASP A 42 -2.90 1.79 -1.01
N TYR A 43 -2.68 1.62 0.30
CA TYR A 43 -1.77 0.59 0.82
C TYR A 43 -2.23 -0.80 0.38
N ARG A 44 -3.53 -1.10 0.52
CA ARG A 44 -4.05 -2.43 0.19
C ARG A 44 -4.11 -2.68 -1.32
N ILE A 45 -4.37 -1.64 -2.13
CA ILE A 45 -4.25 -1.72 -3.59
C ILE A 45 -2.78 -2.00 -3.96
N GLY A 46 -1.85 -1.25 -3.38
CA GLY A 46 -0.41 -1.43 -3.55
C GLY A 46 0.10 -2.82 -3.18
N THR A 47 -0.19 -3.29 -1.97
CA THR A 47 0.37 -4.53 -1.44
C THR A 47 -0.36 -5.78 -1.87
N ARG A 48 -1.64 -5.68 -2.27
CA ARG A 48 -2.45 -6.87 -2.59
C ARG A 48 -2.77 -7.01 -4.07
N TYR A 49 -2.79 -5.93 -4.83
CA TYR A 49 -3.24 -5.94 -6.22
C TYR A 49 -2.18 -5.45 -7.21
N LEU A 50 -1.18 -4.69 -6.76
CA LEU A 50 -0.06 -4.24 -7.60
C LEU A 50 1.24 -5.03 -7.37
N ASP A 51 1.29 -5.85 -6.32
CA ASP A 51 2.45 -6.68 -6.01
C ASP A 51 2.80 -7.62 -7.17
N GLU A 52 1.82 -8.41 -7.64
CA GLU A 52 2.04 -9.40 -8.69
C GLU A 52 2.44 -8.76 -10.02
N SER A 53 1.77 -7.68 -10.43
CA SER A 53 2.01 -7.06 -11.74
C SER A 53 3.35 -6.32 -11.82
N ILE A 54 3.77 -5.64 -10.74
CA ILE A 54 5.08 -4.99 -10.67
C ILE A 54 6.19 -6.05 -10.63
N LEU A 55 6.05 -7.05 -9.76
CA LEU A 55 7.05 -8.09 -9.60
C LEU A 55 7.23 -8.90 -10.90
N ASP A 56 6.14 -9.22 -11.60
CA ASP A 56 6.18 -9.92 -12.88
C ASP A 56 6.84 -9.08 -13.97
N ASN A 57 6.61 -7.76 -14.00
CA ASN A 57 7.27 -6.89 -14.97
C ASN A 57 8.79 -6.81 -14.71
N VAL A 58 9.20 -6.68 -13.44
CA VAL A 58 10.63 -6.68 -13.08
C VAL A 58 11.28 -8.03 -13.41
N LYS A 59 10.61 -9.15 -13.12
CA LYS A 59 11.07 -10.48 -13.52
C LYS A 59 11.24 -10.55 -15.04
N ARG A 60 10.28 -10.05 -15.81
CA ARG A 60 10.33 -10.05 -17.28
C ARG A 60 11.52 -9.26 -17.81
N GLU A 61 11.82 -8.09 -17.24
CA GLU A 61 13.00 -7.31 -17.61
C GLU A 61 14.30 -8.00 -17.18
N ALA A 62 14.35 -8.57 -15.97
CA ALA A 62 15.50 -9.33 -15.49
C ALA A 62 15.81 -10.56 -16.37
N MET A 63 14.78 -11.20 -16.92
CA MET A 63 14.92 -12.33 -17.85
C MET A 63 15.61 -11.97 -19.17
N LYS A 64 15.71 -10.68 -19.52
CA LYS A 64 16.47 -10.22 -20.70
C LYS A 64 17.99 -10.26 -20.49
N VAL A 65 18.44 -10.32 -19.24
CA VAL A 65 19.86 -10.40 -18.87
C VAL A 65 20.20 -11.85 -18.52
N PRO A 66 20.98 -12.58 -19.35
CA PRO A 66 21.21 -14.02 -19.17
C PRO A 66 21.68 -14.42 -17.76
N PHE A 67 22.62 -13.65 -17.20
CA PHE A 67 23.11 -13.84 -15.84
C PHE A 67 21.99 -13.79 -14.78
N LEU A 68 21.11 -12.79 -14.83
CA LEU A 68 20.01 -12.66 -13.88
C LEU A 68 18.95 -13.74 -14.12
N ALA A 69 18.71 -14.09 -15.38
CA ALA A 69 17.77 -15.15 -15.74
C ALA A 69 18.20 -16.50 -15.15
N ASP A 70 19.49 -16.83 -15.22
CA ASP A 70 20.03 -18.07 -14.65
C ASP A 70 19.93 -18.09 -13.12
N LEU A 71 20.24 -16.97 -12.47
CA LEU A 71 20.10 -16.84 -11.01
C LEU A 71 18.64 -16.95 -10.54
N LEU A 72 17.70 -16.34 -11.27
CA LEU A 72 16.26 -16.39 -10.94
C LEU A 72 15.65 -17.76 -11.23
N ARG A 73 16.05 -18.43 -12.32
CA ARG A 73 15.53 -19.77 -12.67
C ARG A 73 16.08 -20.88 -11.79
N SER A 74 17.29 -20.70 -11.25
CA SER A 74 17.91 -21.65 -10.32
C SER A 74 17.51 -21.41 -8.86
N ASP A 75 16.61 -20.46 -8.59
CA ASP A 75 16.26 -19.98 -7.24
C ASP A 75 17.49 -19.53 -6.40
N SER A 76 18.58 -19.15 -7.06
CA SER A 76 19.78 -18.61 -6.39
C SER A 76 19.56 -17.20 -5.84
N ILE A 77 18.63 -16.45 -6.42
CA ILE A 77 18.17 -15.14 -5.94
C ILE A 77 16.64 -15.06 -6.05
N TYR A 78 16.00 -14.29 -5.18
CA TYR A 78 14.59 -13.94 -5.29
C TYR A 78 14.40 -12.43 -5.21
N LEU A 79 13.37 -11.93 -5.88
CA LEU A 79 12.98 -10.52 -5.85
C LEU A 79 11.79 -10.35 -4.91
N CYS A 80 11.88 -9.39 -4.01
CA CYS A 80 10.81 -9.02 -3.09
C CYS A 80 10.64 -7.50 -3.09
N HIS A 81 9.41 -7.02 -3.07
CA HIS A 81 9.13 -5.59 -2.94
C HIS A 81 9.30 -5.14 -1.48
N ASN A 82 9.80 -3.93 -1.27
CA ASN A 82 9.85 -3.33 0.06
C ASN A 82 8.80 -2.20 0.14
N ILE A 83 7.52 -2.56 0.34
CA ILE A 83 6.45 -1.57 0.50
C ILE A 83 6.38 -1.16 1.97
N THR A 84 6.77 0.08 2.25
CA THR A 84 6.61 0.73 3.55
C THR A 84 5.54 1.81 3.48
N ILE A 85 4.90 2.13 4.61
CA ILE A 85 3.76 3.08 4.73
C ILE A 85 4.05 4.46 4.11
N ASN A 86 5.32 4.82 3.94
CA ASN A 86 5.75 6.14 3.45
C ASN A 86 6.21 6.18 1.98
N ASN A 87 6.21 5.06 1.24
CA ASN A 87 6.69 5.11 -0.14
C ASN A 87 5.80 4.32 -1.12
N LEU A 88 4.81 5.03 -1.65
CA LEU A 88 3.91 4.57 -2.73
C LEU A 88 4.45 4.93 -4.14
N ALA A 89 5.70 5.41 -4.25
CA ALA A 89 6.34 5.72 -5.53
C ALA A 89 6.31 4.58 -6.58
N PRO A 90 6.33 3.27 -6.23
CA PRO A 90 6.29 2.20 -7.23
C PRO A 90 4.95 2.05 -7.97
N ILE A 91 3.91 2.76 -7.55
CA ILE A 91 2.54 2.61 -8.06
C ILE A 91 2.17 3.73 -9.05
N ALA A 92 2.99 4.78 -9.13
CA ALA A 92 2.82 5.84 -10.12
C ALA A 92 3.47 5.41 -11.45
N THR A 93 2.77 4.63 -12.26
CA THR A 93 3.10 4.48 -13.69
C THR A 93 1.85 4.23 -14.52
#